data_AF-A0A454D4D1-F1
#
_entry.id   AF-A0A454D4D1-F1
#
_cell.length_a   1.000
_cell.length_b   1.000
_cell.length_c   1.000
_cell.angle_alpha   90.00
_cell.angle_beta   90.00
_cell.angle_gamma   90.00
#
_symmetry.space_group_name_H-M   'P 1'
#
loop_
_entity.id
_entity.type
_entity.pdbx_description
1 polymer ?
#
loop_
_entity_poly.entity_id
_entity_poly.type
_entity_poly.pdbx_seq_one_letter_code
_entity_poly.pdbx_strand_id
1 'polypeptide(L)' 'SMFRYVLLTSLLISSSVVAKPFGDVDKGKLKSPSCVYCHGSNGMTTNDAYPNLAGQNAQYLYDSMKAYQDGFRL' A
#
# COMPACT_ATOMS: atom_id res chain seq x y z
N SER A 1 24.55 -37.90 -20.63
CA SER A 1 25.25 -37.19 -19.55
C SER A 1 24.24 -36.75 -18.51
N MET A 2 24.29 -37.35 -17.31
CA MET A 2 23.35 -37.14 -16.19
C MET A 2 23.20 -35.65 -15.82
N PHE A 3 24.25 -34.86 -16.04
CA PHE A 3 24.29 -33.41 -15.83
C PHE A 3 23.28 -32.60 -16.66
N ARG A 4 22.86 -33.09 -17.83
CA ARG A 4 21.87 -32.39 -18.66
C ARG A 4 20.46 -32.48 -18.07
N TYR A 5 20.15 -33.54 -17.33
CA TYR A 5 18.84 -33.74 -16.71
C TYR A 5 18.71 -32.98 -15.37
N VAL A 6 19.81 -32.80 -14.64
CA VAL A 6 19.83 -32.03 -13.38
C VAL A 6 19.50 -30.53 -13.61
N LEU A 7 19.94 -29.97 -14.74
CA LEU A 7 19.63 -28.58 -15.13
C LEU A 7 18.18 -28.38 -15.62
N LEU A 8 17.53 -29.45 -16.10
CA LEU A 8 16.14 -29.41 -16.56
C LEU A 8 15.13 -29.52 -15.40
N THR A 9 15.52 -30.14 -14.27
CA THR A 9 14.62 -30.34 -13.11
C THR A 9 14.55 -29.15 -12.16
N SER A 10 15.50 -28.21 -12.20
CA SER A 10 15.56 -27.07 -11.28
C SER A 10 14.61 -25.91 -11.63
N LEU A 11 13.95 -25.95 -12.78
CA LEU A 11 13.10 -24.84 -13.25
C LEU A 11 11.65 -24.88 -12.73
N LEU A 12 11.24 -25.96 -12.05
CA LEU A 12 9.83 -26.20 -11.70
C LEU A 12 9.41 -25.77 -10.27
N ILE A 13 10.30 -25.16 -9.50
CA ILE A 13 9.99 -24.69 -8.14
C ILE A 13 10.01 -23.16 -8.08
N SER A 14 9.19 -22.50 -8.90
CA SER A 14 8.85 -21.08 -8.68
C SER A 14 7.61 -21.01 -7.79
N SER A 15 7.81 -21.02 -6.48
CA SER A 15 6.75 -20.72 -5.53
C SER A 15 6.40 -19.24 -5.62
N SER A 16 5.19 -18.92 -6.11
CA SER A 16 4.67 -17.56 -6.08
C SER A 16 4.50 -17.11 -4.62
N VAL A 17 5.37 -16.22 -4.16
CA VAL A 17 5.19 -15.55 -2.87
C VAL A 17 4.04 -14.55 -3.07
N VAL A 18 2.83 -14.91 -2.66
CA VAL A 18 1.72 -13.95 -2.61
C VAL A 18 2.04 -12.94 -1.50
N ALA A 19 2.36 -11.72 -1.90
CA ALA A 19 2.54 -10.63 -0.95
C ALA A 19 1.24 -10.39 -0.18
N LYS A 20 1.32 -10.43 1.15
CA LYS A 20 0.19 -10.07 2.01
C LYS A 20 -0.09 -8.56 1.83
N PRO A 21 -1.36 -8.15 1.66
CA PRO A 21 -1.68 -6.73 1.59
C PRO A 21 -1.26 -6.03 2.88
N PHE A 22 -0.71 -4.82 2.75
CA PHE A 22 -0.20 -4.02 3.88
C PHE A 22 -1.32 -3.62 4.86
N GLY A 23 -2.57 -3.55 4.40
CA GLY A 23 -3.73 -3.22 5.22
C GLY A 23 -5.03 -3.86 4.72
N ASP A 24 -6.10 -3.62 5.48
CA ASP A 24 -7.47 -4.07 5.19
C ASP A 24 -8.28 -2.91 4.61
N VAL A 25 -8.66 -3.03 3.34
CA VAL A 25 -9.34 -1.95 2.60
C VAL A 25 -10.74 -1.68 3.13
N ASP A 26 -11.46 -2.71 3.57
CA ASP A 26 -12.83 -2.58 4.08
C ASP A 26 -12.85 -1.84 5.41
N LYS A 27 -11.90 -2.16 6.30
CA LYS A 27 -11.70 -1.41 7.55
C LYS A 27 -11.25 0.03 7.31
N GLY A 28 -10.35 0.23 6.34
CA GLY A 28 -9.91 1.56 5.92
C GLY A 28 -11.09 2.41 5.45
N LYS A 29 -11.97 1.85 4.60
CA LYS A 29 -13.17 2.52 4.09
C LYS A 29 -14.17 2.85 5.20
N LEU A 30 -14.33 1.98 6.21
CA LEU A 30 -15.17 2.26 7.36
C LEU A 30 -14.65 3.44 8.21
N LYS A 31 -13.33 3.65 8.23
CA LYS A 31 -12.68 4.70 9.04
C LYS A 31 -12.48 6.03 8.31
N SER A 32 -12.54 6.04 6.97
CA SER A 32 -12.29 7.24 6.16
C SER A 32 -13.34 8.36 6.17
N PRO A 33 -14.58 8.25 6.73
CA PRO A 33 -15.57 9.33 6.62
C PRO A 33 -15.13 10.72 7.10
N SER A 34 -14.27 10.82 8.11
CA SER A 34 -13.75 12.14 8.54
C SER A 34 -12.65 12.67 7.60
N CYS A 35 -11.94 11.81 6.89
CA CYS A 35 -10.85 12.16 5.99
C CYS A 35 -11.35 12.89 4.72
N VAL A 36 -12.55 12.53 4.26
CA VAL A 36 -13.12 13.05 3.00
C VAL A 36 -13.36 14.55 3.03
N TYR A 37 -13.52 15.14 4.21
CA TYR A 37 -13.76 16.57 4.37
C TYR A 37 -12.61 17.42 3.81
N CYS A 38 -11.36 16.94 3.95
CA CYS A 38 -10.18 17.63 3.44
C CYS A 38 -9.65 17.00 2.14
N HIS A 39 -9.66 15.66 2.06
CA HIS A 39 -9.00 14.92 0.98
C HIS A 39 -9.93 14.48 -0.15
N GLY A 40 -11.21 14.83 -0.09
CA GLY A 40 -12.21 14.45 -1.08
C GLY A 40 -12.75 13.03 -0.90
N SER A 41 -13.93 12.77 -1.47
CA SER A 41 -14.64 11.49 -1.31
C SER A 41 -13.94 10.29 -1.95
N ASN A 42 -13.13 10.53 -2.98
CA ASN A 42 -12.30 9.55 -3.66
C ASN A 42 -10.80 9.70 -3.34
N GLY A 43 -10.45 10.52 -2.34
CA GLY A 43 -9.05 10.85 -2.04
C GLY A 43 -8.42 11.83 -3.04
N MET A 44 -9.22 12.52 -3.86
CA MET A 44 -8.79 13.64 -4.68
C MET A 44 -9.50 14.92 -4.23
N THR A 45 -8.72 15.95 -3.92
CA THR A 45 -9.20 17.27 -3.49
C THR A 45 -8.86 18.33 -4.52
N THR A 46 -9.69 19.37 -4.60
CA THR A 46 -9.46 20.56 -5.44
C THR A 46 -8.84 21.71 -4.66
N ASN A 47 -8.63 21.53 -3.35
CA ASN A 47 -7.99 22.52 -2.49
C ASN A 47 -6.50 22.21 -2.37
N ASP A 48 -5.66 23.09 -2.89
CA ASP A 48 -4.20 22.93 -2.92
C ASP A 48 -3.55 22.86 -1.52
N ALA A 49 -4.26 23.26 -0.46
CA ALA A 49 -3.79 23.12 0.91
C ALA A 49 -3.80 21.67 1.42
N TYR A 50 -4.55 20.76 0.77
CA TYR A 50 -4.66 19.36 1.18
C TYR A 50 -4.10 18.44 0.08
N PRO A 51 -3.28 17.43 0.43
CA PRO A 51 -2.75 16.52 -0.56
C PRO A 51 -3.81 15.51 -1.04
N ASN A 52 -3.66 15.05 -2.30
CA ASN A 52 -4.38 13.89 -2.81
C ASN A 52 -3.84 12.59 -2.17
N LEU A 53 -4.75 11.72 -1.76
CA LEU A 53 -4.45 10.39 -1.19
C LEU A 53 -4.65 9.27 -2.21
N ALA A 54 -5.49 9.49 -3.24
CA ALA A 54 -5.78 8.50 -4.26
C ALA A 54 -4.52 8.05 -4.99
N GLY A 55 -4.30 6.73 -5.09
CA GLY A 55 -3.15 6.15 -5.78
C GLY A 55 -1.82 6.26 -5.04
N GLN A 56 -1.79 6.81 -3.82
CA GLN A 56 -0.56 6.89 -3.03
C GLN A 56 -0.14 5.51 -2.52
N ASN A 57 1.17 5.34 -2.32
CA ASN A 57 1.73 4.11 -1.76
C ASN A 57 1.20 3.86 -0.33
N ALA A 58 0.74 2.63 -0.07
CA ALA A 58 0.12 2.27 1.20
C ALA A 58 1.05 2.40 2.42
N GLN A 59 2.33 2.03 2.26
CA GLN A 59 3.33 2.19 3.32
C GLN A 59 3.58 3.67 3.61
N TYR A 60 3.75 4.48 2.57
CA TYR A 60 3.94 5.92 2.72
C TYR A 60 2.78 6.62 3.45
N LEU A 61 1.54 6.23 3.14
CA LEU A 61 0.36 6.75 3.83
C LEU A 61 0.40 6.42 5.31
N TYR A 62 0.70 5.17 5.67
CA TYR A 62 0.82 4.75 7.06
C TYR A 62 1.95 5.47 7.80
N ASP A 63 3.14 5.52 7.22
CA ASP A 63 4.30 6.17 7.83
C ASP A 63 4.03 7.67 8.02
N SER A 64 3.37 8.32 7.06
CA SER A 64 2.99 9.73 7.16
C SER A 64 1.96 9.96 8.27
N MET A 65 0.90 9.16 8.33
CA MET A 65 -0.10 9.24 9.41
C MET A 65 0.54 9.02 10.78
N LYS A 66 1.45 8.04 10.87
CA LYS A 66 2.17 7.74 12.11
C LYS A 66 3.10 8.88 12.52
N ALA A 67 3.82 9.48 11.57
CA ALA A 67 4.65 10.64 11.82
C ALA A 67 3.85 11.87 12.31
N TYR A 68 2.66 12.11 11.75
CA TYR A 68 1.75 13.16 12.27
C TYR A 68 1.27 12.84 13.69
N GLN A 69 0.87 11.59 13.95
CA GLN A 69 0.43 11.15 15.27
C GLN A 69 1.53 11.31 16.33
N ASP A 70 2.76 10.98 15.97
CA ASP A 70 3.92 11.00 16.88
C ASP A 70 4.58 12.39 16.96
N GLY A 71 4.11 13.37 16.18
CA GLY A 71 4.63 14.74 16.16
C GLY A 71 5.95 14.92 15.40
N PHE A 72 6.36 13.92 14.62
CA PHE A 72 7.53 14.02 13.72
C PHE A 72 7.24 14.78 12.43
N ARG A 73 5.97 15.02 12.14
CA ARG A 73 5.50 15.79 10.99
C ARG A 73 4.39 16.75 11.45
N LEU A 74 4.44 17.99 10.99
CA LEU A 74 3.47 19.06 11.25
C LEU A 74 2.72 19.44 9.98
#